data_AF-A0A8S1FAQ1-F1
#
_entry.id   AF-A0A8S1FAQ1-F1
#
_cell.length_a   1.000
_cell.length_b   1.000
_cell.length_c   1.000
_cell.angle_alpha   90.00
_cell.angle_beta   90.00
_cell.angle_gamma   90.00
#
_symmetry.space_group_name_H-M   'P 1'
#
loop_
_entity.id
_entity.type
_entity.pdbx_description
1 polymer ?
#
loop_
_entity_poly.entity_id
_entity_poly.type
_entity_poly.pdbx_seq_one_letter_code
_entity_poly.pdbx_strand_id
1 'polypeptide(L)'
;MIAYNQLAILSLFICFASISPQEQPVPFLENVTEEARQEYMKIVSNENLKISDIEAQSAKWAQDNGVADLYNEAHKSIAAIEEEAKTNTTRMIYRLPVVYSALVAIYENKQQTPAEMSKEVEQLTKQNPREMSAIMELTKPLNTTVEAN
;
A
#
# COMPACT_ATOMS: atom_id res chain seq x y z
N MET A 1 27.52 -12.00 12.41
CA MET A 1 26.19 -11.58 12.90
C MET A 1 25.42 -10.86 11.80
N ILE A 2 24.92 -11.61 10.80
CA ILE A 2 24.04 -11.08 9.74
C ILE A 2 23.03 -12.19 9.47
N ALA A 3 21.99 -12.30 10.29
CA ALA A 3 20.92 -13.29 10.08
C ALA A 3 19.53 -12.78 10.48
N TYR A 4 19.43 -11.62 11.14
CA TYR A 4 18.15 -11.13 11.66
C TYR A 4 17.38 -10.20 10.71
N ASN A 5 17.96 -9.81 9.56
CA ASN A 5 17.40 -8.77 8.71
C ASN A 5 16.64 -9.27 7.47
N GLN A 6 16.35 -10.57 7.37
CA GLN A 6 15.49 -11.12 6.31
C GLN A 6 14.09 -11.54 6.81
N LEU A 7 13.88 -11.65 8.12
CA LEU A 7 12.64 -12.14 8.74
C LEU A 7 11.62 -11.03 9.09
N ALA A 8 11.83 -9.80 8.60
CA ALA A 8 10.95 -8.66 8.90
C ALA A 8 10.17 -8.15 7.67
N ILE A 9 10.35 -8.80 6.52
CA ILE A 9 10.08 -8.21 5.20
C ILE A 9 8.72 -8.62 4.62
N LEU A 10 7.96 -9.55 5.24
CA LEU A 10 6.61 -9.92 4.75
C LEU A 10 5.44 -9.50 5.63
N SER A 11 5.68 -8.77 6.72
CA SER A 11 4.59 -8.40 7.66
C SER A 11 3.47 -7.56 7.03
N LEU A 12 3.68 -6.96 5.85
CA LEU A 12 2.67 -6.20 5.13
C LEU A 12 2.07 -6.93 3.91
N PHE A 13 2.67 -8.01 3.39
CA PHE A 13 2.12 -8.69 2.20
C PHE A 13 0.81 -9.42 2.50
N ILE A 14 0.67 -9.96 3.72
CA ILE A 14 -0.57 -10.62 4.17
C ILE A 14 -1.68 -9.60 4.39
N CYS A 15 -1.38 -8.38 4.85
CA CYS A 15 -2.39 -7.34 5.06
C CYS A 15 -2.78 -6.58 3.78
N PHE A 16 -1.90 -6.46 2.78
CA PHE A 16 -2.23 -5.79 1.51
C PHE A 16 -2.91 -6.71 0.49
N ALA A 17 -2.95 -8.04 0.70
CA ALA A 17 -3.77 -8.94 -0.12
C ALA A 17 -5.27 -8.60 -0.08
N SER A 18 -5.72 -7.76 0.86
CA SER A 18 -7.10 -7.24 0.94
C SER A 18 -7.33 -5.90 0.23
N ILE A 19 -6.27 -5.23 -0.27
CA ILE A 19 -6.38 -3.93 -0.96
C ILE A 19 -5.68 -4.06 -2.31
N SER A 20 -6.46 -4.43 -3.34
CA SER A 20 -6.08 -4.50 -4.76
C SER A 20 -5.01 -5.56 -5.12
N PRO A 21 -5.37 -6.65 -5.84
CA PRO A 21 -4.38 -7.54 -6.43
C PRO A 21 -3.63 -6.79 -7.53
N GLN A 22 -2.43 -6.31 -7.24
CA GLN A 22 -1.50 -5.98 -8.32
C GLN A 22 -0.88 -7.31 -8.77
N GLU A 23 -1.39 -7.83 -9.88
CA GLU A 23 -0.90 -8.98 -10.65
C GLU A 23 0.54 -8.74 -11.12
N GLN A 24 1.51 -8.63 -10.22
CA GLN A 24 2.86 -9.02 -10.59
C GLN A 24 2.86 -10.56 -10.62
N PRO A 25 3.05 -11.18 -11.81
CA PRO A 25 3.20 -12.62 -11.86
C PRO A 25 4.35 -12.98 -10.93
N VAL A 26 4.05 -13.77 -9.90
CA VAL A 26 5.04 -14.23 -8.92
C VAL A 26 5.92 -15.24 -9.66
N PRO A 27 7.12 -14.86 -10.13
CA PRO A 27 7.80 -15.61 -11.19
C PRO A 27 8.23 -17.02 -10.73
N PHE A 28 8.38 -17.20 -9.42
CA PHE A 28 8.71 -18.48 -8.82
C PHE A 28 7.54 -19.48 -8.80
N LEU A 29 6.29 -19.05 -8.96
CA LEU A 29 5.11 -19.93 -9.02
C LEU A 29 4.82 -20.46 -10.44
N GLU A 30 5.48 -19.90 -11.46
CA GLU A 30 5.38 -20.37 -12.85
C GLU A 30 6.24 -21.61 -13.09
N ASN A 31 7.36 -21.73 -12.35
CA ASN A 31 8.36 -22.78 -12.54
C ASN A 31 8.18 -24.00 -11.63
N VAL A 32 6.98 -24.19 -11.07
CA VAL A 32 6.63 -25.30 -10.17
C VAL A 32 5.39 -26.03 -10.65
N THR A 33 5.16 -27.24 -10.14
CA THR A 33 3.96 -28.02 -10.47
C THR A 33 2.69 -27.37 -9.88
N GLU A 34 1.52 -27.79 -10.37
CA GLU A 34 0.24 -27.34 -9.82
C GLU A 34 0.12 -27.67 -8.32
N GLU A 35 0.55 -28.87 -7.93
CA GLU A 35 0.53 -29.35 -6.55
C GLU A 35 1.43 -28.48 -5.66
N ALA A 36 2.63 -28.15 -6.13
CA ALA A 36 3.55 -27.27 -5.44
C ALA A 36 2.95 -25.86 -5.27
N ARG A 37 2.26 -25.34 -6.29
CA ARG A 37 1.57 -24.05 -6.19
C ARG A 37 0.45 -24.08 -5.16
N GLN A 38 -0.33 -25.17 -5.11
CA GLN A 38 -1.38 -25.34 -4.10
C GLN A 38 -0.81 -25.46 -2.68
N GLU A 39 0.33 -26.12 -2.51
CA GLU A 39 1.03 -26.19 -1.23
C GLU A 39 1.48 -24.80 -0.77
N TYR A 40 2.09 -24.02 -1.66
CA TYR A 40 2.45 -22.64 -1.37
C TYR A 40 1.23 -21.81 -0.94
N MET A 41 0.13 -21.89 -1.68
CA MET A 41 -1.10 -21.18 -1.35
C MET A 41 -1.68 -21.58 0.00
N LYS A 42 -1.60 -22.86 0.40
CA LYS A 42 -2.01 -23.32 1.73
C LYS A 42 -1.15 -22.74 2.85
N ILE A 43 0.14 -22.54 2.61
CA ILE A 43 1.05 -21.92 3.59
C ILE A 43 0.67 -20.45 3.79
N VAL A 44 0.59 -19.67 2.70
CA VAL A 44 0.41 -18.21 2.78
C VAL A 44 -1.02 -17.77 3.14
N SER A 45 -2.02 -18.63 2.93
CA SER A 45 -3.42 -18.37 3.32
C SER A 45 -3.77 -18.88 4.72
N ASN A 46 -2.82 -19.46 5.46
CA ASN A 46 -3.10 -20.02 6.77
C ASN A 46 -3.20 -18.92 7.84
N GLU A 47 -4.43 -18.55 8.19
CA GLU A 47 -4.76 -17.53 9.19
C GLU A 47 -4.33 -17.90 10.63
N ASN A 48 -3.97 -19.16 10.89
CA ASN A 48 -3.56 -19.64 12.20
C ASN A 48 -2.04 -19.69 12.39
N LEU A 49 -1.26 -19.51 11.32
CA LEU A 49 0.20 -19.45 11.41
C LEU A 49 0.65 -18.04 11.80
N LYS A 50 1.73 -17.96 12.57
CA LYS A 50 2.44 -16.70 12.73
C LYS A 50 3.06 -16.32 11.39
N ILE A 51 3.18 -15.02 11.14
CA ILE A 51 3.84 -14.49 9.95
C ILE A 51 5.26 -15.08 9.80
N SER A 52 6.03 -15.16 10.89
CA SER A 52 7.36 -15.78 10.90
C SER A 52 7.35 -17.26 10.49
N ASP A 53 6.26 -17.97 10.80
CA ASP A 53 6.13 -19.40 10.48
C ASP A 53 5.72 -19.57 9.01
N ILE A 54 4.91 -18.65 8.47
CA ILE A 54 4.60 -18.57 7.04
C ILE A 54 5.89 -18.31 6.25
N GLU A 55 6.70 -17.32 6.65
CA GLU A 55 7.98 -17.01 6.02
C GLU A 55 8.93 -18.21 6.00
N ALA A 56 9.11 -18.87 7.15
CA ALA A 56 9.97 -20.04 7.25
C ALA A 56 9.48 -21.21 6.39
N GLN A 57 8.18 -21.46 6.37
CA GLN A 57 7.58 -22.53 5.55
C GLN A 57 7.64 -22.23 4.06
N SER A 58 7.39 -20.99 3.64
CA SER A 58 7.51 -20.55 2.25
C SER A 58 8.95 -20.61 1.73
N ALA A 59 9.93 -20.20 2.55
CA ALA A 59 11.35 -20.33 2.21
C ALA A 59 11.77 -21.79 2.07
N LYS A 60 11.30 -22.66 2.98
CA LYS A 60 11.52 -24.11 2.88
C LYS A 60 10.88 -24.70 1.63
N TRP A 61 9.62 -24.35 1.35
CA TRP A 61 8.90 -24.77 0.15
C TRP A 61 9.67 -24.39 -1.13
N ALA A 62 10.25 -23.18 -1.18
CA ALA A 62 11.01 -22.72 -2.35
C ALA A 62 12.32 -23.52 -2.55
N GLN A 63 12.97 -23.94 -1.45
CA GLN A 63 14.13 -24.84 -1.50
C GLN A 63 13.74 -26.23 -2.01
N ASP A 64 12.66 -26.80 -1.45
CA ASP A 64 12.19 -28.15 -1.79
C ASP A 64 11.74 -28.25 -3.27
N ASN A 65 11.28 -27.14 -3.85
CA ASN A 65 10.83 -27.05 -5.25
C ASN A 65 11.90 -26.47 -6.22
N GLY A 66 13.12 -26.20 -5.76
CA GLY A 66 14.21 -25.74 -6.62
C GLY A 66 14.04 -24.31 -7.19
N VAL A 67 13.18 -23.48 -6.57
CA VAL A 67 12.89 -22.10 -7.00
C VAL A 67 13.40 -21.05 -6.01
N ALA A 68 14.31 -21.43 -5.10
CA ALA A 68 14.83 -20.58 -4.04
C ALA A 68 15.41 -19.24 -4.54
N ASP A 69 16.13 -19.23 -5.66
CA ASP A 69 16.72 -18.00 -6.20
C ASP A 69 15.65 -17.02 -6.70
N LEU A 70 14.65 -17.52 -7.44
CA LEU A 70 13.51 -16.72 -7.92
C LEU A 70 12.64 -16.22 -6.77
N TYR A 71 12.45 -17.07 -5.76
CA TYR A 71 11.75 -16.71 -4.53
C TYR A 71 12.48 -15.57 -3.81
N ASN A 72 13.78 -15.70 -3.59
CA ASN A 72 14.59 -14.68 -2.90
C ASN A 72 14.64 -13.36 -3.67
N GLU A 73 14.70 -13.39 -5.00
CA GLU A 73 14.70 -12.18 -5.82
C GLU A 73 13.36 -11.45 -5.76
N ALA A 74 12.24 -12.18 -5.85
CA ALA A 74 10.91 -11.62 -5.66
C ALA A 74 10.78 -10.96 -4.28
N HIS A 75 11.33 -11.60 -3.23
CA HIS A 75 11.29 -11.07 -1.87
C HIS A 75 12.09 -9.78 -1.68
N LYS A 76 13.24 -9.63 -2.35
CA LYS A 76 14.00 -8.36 -2.33
C LYS A 76 13.25 -7.23 -3.02
N SER A 77 12.62 -7.52 -4.16
CA SER A 77 11.81 -6.54 -4.89
C SER A 77 10.64 -6.05 -4.01
N ILE A 78 9.94 -6.99 -3.37
CA ILE A 78 8.86 -6.69 -2.42
C ILE A 78 9.35 -5.83 -1.26
N ALA A 79 10.52 -6.13 -0.69
CA ALA A 79 11.10 -5.34 0.39
C ALA A 79 11.32 -3.87 0.00
N ALA A 80 11.82 -3.65 -1.22
CA ALA A 80 12.07 -2.31 -1.74
C ALA A 80 10.75 -1.55 -1.95
N ILE A 81 9.73 -2.22 -2.49
CA ILE A 81 8.38 -1.66 -2.67
C ILE A 81 7.76 -1.32 -1.30
N GLU A 82 7.91 -2.18 -0.30
CA GLU A 82 7.40 -1.91 1.06
C GLU A 82 8.05 -0.65 1.64
N GLU A 83 9.38 -0.56 1.59
CA GLU A 83 10.11 0.58 2.13
C GLU A 83 9.75 1.89 1.41
N GLU A 84 9.58 1.82 0.09
CA GLU A 84 9.09 2.95 -0.71
C GLU A 84 7.66 3.33 -0.30
N ALA A 85 6.76 2.37 -0.14
CA ALA A 85 5.38 2.60 0.26
C ALA A 85 5.29 3.22 1.67
N LYS A 86 6.09 2.72 2.62
CA LYS A 86 6.24 3.29 3.98
C LYS A 86 6.68 4.74 3.89
N THR A 87 7.78 4.99 3.18
CA THR A 87 8.34 6.33 3.02
C THR A 87 7.33 7.29 2.39
N ASN A 88 6.65 6.86 1.32
CA ASN A 88 5.66 7.67 0.61
C ASN A 88 4.42 7.95 1.47
N THR A 89 3.94 6.96 2.23
CA THR A 89 2.80 7.10 3.14
C THR A 89 3.13 8.06 4.28
N THR A 90 4.27 7.87 4.94
CA THR A 90 4.75 8.74 6.01
C THR A 90 4.89 10.18 5.51
N ARG A 91 5.48 10.37 4.32
CA ARG A 91 5.59 11.70 3.69
C ARG A 91 4.22 12.34 3.47
N MET A 92 3.24 11.58 2.95
CA MET A 92 1.89 12.08 2.71
C MET A 92 1.20 12.48 4.02
N ILE A 93 1.28 11.65 5.07
CA ILE A 93 0.73 11.94 6.39
C ILE A 93 1.29 13.26 6.95
N TYR A 94 2.60 13.51 6.79
CA TYR A 94 3.21 14.76 7.25
C TYR A 94 2.83 15.98 6.41
N ARG A 95 2.55 15.81 5.11
CA ARG A 95 2.17 16.91 4.21
C ARG A 95 0.68 17.24 4.27
N LEU A 96 -0.17 16.26 4.56
CA LEU A 96 -1.62 16.40 4.52
C LEU A 96 -2.14 17.58 5.36
N PRO A 97 -1.70 17.80 6.62
CA PRO A 97 -2.16 18.93 7.42
C PRO A 97 -1.78 20.27 6.80
N VAL A 98 -0.58 20.37 6.21
CA VAL A 98 -0.10 21.61 5.59
C VAL A 98 -0.95 21.98 4.38
N VAL A 99 -1.25 21.00 3.52
CA VAL A 99 -2.09 21.21 2.32
C VAL A 99 -3.53 21.52 2.73
N TYR A 100 -4.05 20.84 3.74
CA TYR A 100 -5.39 21.11 4.26
C TYR A 100 -5.52 22.53 4.83
N SER A 101 -4.55 22.98 5.63
CA SER A 101 -4.54 24.35 6.14
C SER A 101 -4.48 25.39 5.03
N ALA A 102 -3.69 25.14 3.97
CA ALA A 102 -3.66 26.02 2.80
C ALA A 102 -5.01 26.07 2.09
N LEU A 103 -5.68 24.93 1.93
CA LEU A 103 -7.01 24.86 1.33
C LEU A 103 -8.06 25.61 2.16
N VAL A 104 -8.04 25.44 3.49
CA VAL A 104 -8.93 26.18 4.41
C VAL A 104 -8.70 27.68 4.30
N ALA A 105 -7.44 28.14 4.28
CA ALA A 105 -7.10 29.56 4.14
C ALA A 105 -7.66 30.16 2.83
N ILE A 106 -7.63 29.42 1.73
CA ILE A 106 -8.27 29.83 0.46
C ILE A 106 -9.78 30.00 0.69
N TYR A 107 -10.48 29.01 1.25
CA TYR A 107 -11.93 29.12 1.47
C TYR A 107 -12.35 30.18 2.49
N GLU A 108 -11.50 30.48 3.47
CA GLU A 108 -11.75 31.50 4.49
C GLU A 108 -11.46 32.93 4.01
N ASN A 109 -10.63 33.10 2.98
CA ASN A 109 -10.39 34.41 2.39
C ASN A 109 -11.67 34.93 1.71
N LYS A 110 -12.39 35.85 2.37
CA LYS A 110 -13.63 36.47 1.85
C LYS A 110 -13.39 37.69 0.96
N GLN A 111 -12.12 38.06 0.73
CA GLN A 111 -11.77 39.21 -0.10
C GLN A 111 -11.61 38.85 -1.58
N GLN A 112 -11.45 37.56 -1.90
CA GLN A 112 -11.34 37.08 -3.28
C GLN A 112 -12.70 36.81 -3.92
N THR A 113 -12.73 36.89 -5.25
CA THR A 113 -13.85 36.46 -6.07
C THR A 113 -13.89 34.93 -6.19
N PRO A 114 -15.05 34.33 -6.53
CA PRO A 114 -15.14 32.89 -6.79
C PRO A 114 -14.19 32.38 -7.89
N ALA A 115 -13.88 33.22 -8.90
CA ALA A 115 -12.95 32.87 -9.96
C ALA A 115 -11.50 32.78 -9.47
N GLU A 116 -11.08 33.71 -8.59
CA GLU A 116 -9.76 33.70 -7.97
C GLU A 116 -9.61 32.49 -7.04
N MET A 117 -10.64 32.21 -6.23
CA MET A 117 -10.67 31.03 -5.35
C MET A 117 -10.48 29.73 -6.14
N SER A 118 -11.23 29.56 -7.23
CA SER A 118 -11.11 28.37 -8.09
C SER A 118 -9.70 28.21 -8.65
N LYS A 119 -9.07 29.32 -9.06
CA LYS A 119 -7.70 29.33 -9.57
C LYS A 119 -6.67 28.96 -8.50
N GLU A 120 -6.83 29.46 -7.27
CA GLU A 120 -5.94 29.11 -6.15
C GLU A 120 -6.07 27.63 -5.76
N VAL A 121 -7.29 27.09 -5.71
CA VAL A 121 -7.52 25.65 -5.48
C VAL A 121 -6.92 24.81 -6.61
N GLU A 122 -7.05 25.23 -7.87
CA GLU A 122 -6.44 24.53 -9.00
C GLU A 122 -4.91 24.51 -8.89
N GLN A 123 -4.29 25.63 -8.52
CA GLN A 123 -2.85 25.71 -8.28
C GLN A 123 -2.39 24.80 -7.14
N LEU A 124 -3.12 24.81 -6.02
CA LEU A 124 -2.83 23.94 -4.88
C LEU A 124 -2.94 22.46 -5.27
N THR A 125 -3.93 22.11 -6.10
CA THR A 125 -4.14 20.75 -6.63
C THR A 125 -3.03 20.31 -7.57
N LYS A 126 -2.56 21.18 -8.47
CA LYS A 126 -1.43 20.88 -9.36
C LYS A 126 -0.14 20.60 -8.59
N GLN A 127 0.07 21.29 -7.47
CA GLN A 127 1.26 21.13 -6.64
C GLN A 127 1.17 19.93 -5.68
N ASN A 128 -0.04 19.54 -5.27
CA ASN A 128 -0.28 18.53 -4.23
C ASN A 128 -1.41 17.56 -4.63
N PRO A 129 -1.30 16.84 -5.78
CA PRO A 129 -2.42 16.08 -6.31
C PRO A 129 -2.86 14.92 -5.42
N ARG A 130 -1.92 14.24 -4.74
CA ARG A 130 -2.21 13.10 -3.86
C ARG A 130 -2.86 13.56 -2.56
N GLU A 131 -2.29 14.60 -1.94
CA GLU A 131 -2.82 15.18 -0.71
C GLU A 131 -4.21 15.78 -0.94
N MET A 132 -4.43 16.47 -2.06
CA MET A 132 -5.75 17.00 -2.42
C MET A 132 -6.76 15.88 -2.65
N SER A 133 -6.39 14.79 -3.33
CA SER A 133 -7.26 13.62 -3.48
C SER A 133 -7.68 13.03 -2.13
N ALA A 134 -6.73 12.89 -1.19
CA ALA A 134 -7.01 12.38 0.14
C ALA A 134 -7.90 13.33 0.95
N ILE A 135 -7.64 14.64 0.91
CA ILE A 135 -8.48 15.66 1.57
C ILE A 135 -9.92 15.59 1.04
N MET A 136 -10.09 15.51 -0.29
CA MET A 136 -11.42 15.42 -0.90
C MET A 136 -12.19 14.20 -0.39
N GLU A 137 -11.53 13.05 -0.27
CA GLU A 137 -12.14 11.85 0.32
C GLU A 137 -12.57 12.06 1.77
N LEU A 138 -11.68 12.64 2.60
CA LEU A 138 -11.93 12.88 4.03
C LEU A 138 -13.02 13.93 4.29
N THR A 139 -13.25 14.84 3.34
CA THR A 139 -14.27 15.91 3.47
C THR A 139 -15.66 15.50 3.01
N LYS A 140 -15.82 14.31 2.40
CA LYS A 140 -17.14 13.81 2.03
C LYS A 140 -18.00 13.62 3.29
N PRO A 141 -19.27 14.06 3.27
CA PRO A 141 -20.17 13.83 4.39
C PRO A 141 -20.39 12.32 4.59
N LEU A 142 -20.23 11.84 5.82
CA LEU A 142 -20.34 10.43 6.17
C LEU A 142 -21.76 9.87 6.08
N ASN A 143 -22.78 10.73 5.92
CA ASN A 143 -24.18 10.35 5.92
C ASN A 143 -24.91 11.04 4.74
N THR A 144 -25.05 10.35 3.61
CA THR A 144 -25.84 10.83 2.45
C THR A 144 -27.21 10.17 2.36
N THR A 145 -27.78 9.70 3.48
CA THR A 145 -29.22 9.48 3.59
C THR A 145 -29.87 10.73 4.16
N VAL A 146 -30.02 11.74 3.30
CA VAL A 146 -31.12 12.69 3.51
C VAL A 146 -32.37 11.94 3.09
N GLU A 147 -33.05 11.32 4.06
CA GLU A 147 -34.42 10.87 3.87
C GLU A 147 -35.24 12.08 3.43
N ALA A 148 -35.72 12.05 2.19
CA ALA A 148 -36.69 12.99 1.68
C ALA A 148 -38.02 12.68 2.38
N ASN A 149 -38.40 13.55 3.33
CA ASN A 149 -39.77 13.69 3.82
C ASN A 149 -40.47 14.84 3.10
#